data_AF-A0A4V1SCP3-F1
#
_entry.id   AF-A0A4V1SCP3-F1
#
_cell.length_a   1.000
_cell.length_b   1.000
_cell.length_c   1.000
_cell.angle_alpha   90.00
_cell.angle_beta   90.00
_cell.angle_gamma   90.00
#
_symmetry.space_group_name_H-M   'P 1'
#
loop_
_entity.id
_entity.type
_entity.pdbx_description
1 polymer ?
#
loop_
_entity_poly.entity_id
_entity_poly.type
_entity_poly.pdbx_seq_one_letter_code
_entity_poly.pdbx_strand_id
1 'polypeptide(L)'
;MNALSVDAGIPASTFVIIVKGGQQPQGSWVHPLLAVNLAMWCSPDFGVKVSQWVLDWMSGKTQRTSAPCYLRRYEKNRMKIPSDKFSMLTETTLEVVGPLEIAGYTLPDNMGLDISAGLLFCRYLREKGIDTDSFDTYQHEYENGKVVEAKLYPIALIGDFRRFLREVWLPLRAPGYFKKRDPKALSYLPKPLSPPDEEAA
;
A
#
# COMPACT_ATOMS: atom_id res chain seq x y z
N MET A 1 -36.56 -11.22 -10.22
CA MET A 1 -36.08 -9.95 -9.62
C MET A 1 -36.72 -9.66 -8.26
N ASN A 2 -38.04 -9.78 -8.11
CA ASN A 2 -38.71 -9.47 -6.83
C ASN A 2 -38.17 -10.29 -5.64
N ALA A 3 -37.97 -11.60 -5.80
CA ALA A 3 -37.39 -12.44 -4.75
C ALA A 3 -35.99 -11.97 -4.32
N LEU A 4 -35.13 -11.60 -5.28
CA LEU A 4 -33.78 -11.10 -5.02
C LEU A 4 -33.80 -9.70 -4.39
N SER A 5 -34.76 -8.86 -4.77
CA SER A 5 -34.95 -7.52 -4.21
C SER A 5 -35.36 -7.59 -2.73
N VAL A 6 -36.23 -8.53 -2.37
CA VAL A 6 -36.66 -8.77 -0.99
C VAL A 6 -35.51 -9.32 -0.14
N ASP A 7 -34.76 -10.30 -0.66
CA ASP A 7 -33.66 -10.93 0.06
C ASP A 7 -32.44 -9.99 0.26
N ALA A 8 -32.04 -9.28 -0.80
CA ALA A 8 -30.89 -8.36 -0.74
C ALA A 8 -31.21 -7.01 -0.09
N GLY A 9 -32.50 -6.68 0.13
CA GLY A 9 -32.94 -5.38 0.65
C GLY A 9 -32.67 -4.21 -0.29
N ILE A 10 -32.45 -4.47 -1.59
CA ILE A 10 -32.11 -3.47 -2.61
C ILE A 10 -33.29 -3.32 -3.59
N PRO A 11 -33.67 -2.08 -3.99
CA PRO A 11 -34.71 -1.86 -4.99
C PRO A 11 -34.41 -2.56 -6.31
N ALA A 12 -35.46 -3.11 -6.94
CA ALA A 12 -35.33 -3.84 -8.21
C ALA A 12 -34.64 -3.02 -9.33
N SER A 13 -34.82 -1.70 -9.31
CA SER A 13 -34.23 -0.75 -10.27
C SER A 13 -32.71 -0.61 -10.17
N THR A 14 -32.10 -0.99 -9.04
CA THR A 14 -30.65 -0.85 -8.82
C THR A 14 -29.87 -2.07 -9.32
N PHE A 15 -30.53 -3.22 -9.58
CA PHE A 15 -29.84 -4.42 -10.07
C PHE A 15 -29.39 -4.33 -11.52
N VAL A 16 -29.88 -3.34 -12.29
CA VAL A 16 -29.50 -3.11 -13.68
C VAL A 16 -29.15 -1.63 -13.85
N ILE A 17 -27.90 -1.35 -14.17
CA ILE A 17 -27.38 0.01 -14.39
C ILE A 17 -27.03 0.15 -15.87
N ILE A 18 -27.68 1.09 -16.55
CA ILE A 18 -27.44 1.35 -17.97
C ILE A 18 -26.58 2.62 -18.06
N VAL A 19 -25.34 2.46 -18.51
CA VAL A 19 -24.39 3.56 -18.72
C VAL A 19 -24.27 3.84 -20.21
N LYS A 20 -24.72 5.03 -20.65
CA LYS A 20 -24.69 5.47 -22.06
C LYS A 20 -24.17 6.90 -22.14
N GLY A 21 -23.17 7.13 -22.99
CA GLY A 21 -22.53 8.43 -23.21
C GLY A 21 -21.62 8.87 -22.05
N GLY A 22 -20.33 9.02 -22.32
CA GLY A 22 -19.31 9.42 -21.33
C GLY A 22 -17.95 8.74 -21.57
N GLN A 23 -16.93 9.11 -20.78
CA GLN A 23 -15.59 8.48 -20.77
C GLN A 23 -15.53 7.18 -19.94
N GLN A 24 -16.57 6.89 -19.16
CA GLN A 24 -16.70 5.66 -18.37
C GLN A 24 -17.00 4.45 -19.27
N PRO A 25 -16.66 3.21 -18.86
CA PRO A 25 -16.99 2.02 -19.62
C PRO A 25 -18.51 1.88 -19.80
N GLN A 26 -18.95 1.90 -21.06
CA GLN A 26 -20.35 1.88 -21.45
C GLN A 26 -20.91 0.46 -21.43
N GLY A 27 -22.19 0.31 -21.11
CA GLY A 27 -22.84 -1.00 -21.08
C GLY A 27 -24.02 -1.09 -20.14
N SER A 28 -24.62 -2.29 -20.10
CA SER A 28 -25.61 -2.66 -19.10
C SER A 28 -24.93 -3.51 -18.04
N TRP A 29 -24.79 -2.96 -16.84
CA TRP A 29 -24.19 -3.60 -15.70
C TRP A 29 -25.28 -4.25 -14.88
N VAL A 30 -25.08 -5.50 -14.49
CA VAL A 30 -26.06 -6.27 -13.73
C VAL A 30 -25.45 -6.85 -12.48
N HIS A 31 -26.27 -7.02 -11.46
CA HIS A 31 -25.86 -7.66 -10.21
C HIS A 31 -25.36 -9.10 -10.44
N PRO A 32 -24.31 -9.59 -9.73
CA PRO A 32 -23.68 -10.88 -10.01
C PRO A 32 -24.66 -12.07 -10.01
N LEU A 33 -25.56 -12.14 -9.01
CA LEU A 33 -26.57 -13.20 -8.93
C LEU A 33 -27.56 -13.17 -10.10
N LEU A 34 -27.84 -11.99 -10.65
CA LEU A 34 -28.69 -11.85 -11.84
C LEU A 34 -27.92 -12.23 -13.11
N ALA A 35 -26.63 -11.88 -13.19
CA ALA A 35 -25.77 -12.23 -14.32
C ALA A 35 -25.72 -13.76 -14.53
N VAL A 36 -25.61 -14.53 -13.46
CA VAL A 36 -25.63 -16.00 -13.50
C VAL A 36 -26.95 -16.53 -14.07
N ASN A 37 -28.08 -16.02 -13.57
CA ASN A 37 -29.41 -16.44 -14.04
C ASN A 37 -29.61 -16.10 -15.53
N LEU A 38 -29.16 -14.92 -15.98
CA LEU A 38 -29.21 -14.53 -17.39
C LEU A 38 -28.31 -15.43 -18.25
N ALA A 39 -27.12 -15.77 -17.77
CA ALA A 39 -26.21 -16.66 -18.48
C ALA A 39 -26.78 -18.08 -18.63
N MET A 40 -27.43 -18.60 -17.60
CA MET A 40 -28.14 -19.89 -17.66
C MET A 40 -29.27 -19.89 -18.69
N TRP A 41 -30.00 -18.76 -18.82
CA TRP A 41 -31.02 -18.59 -19.87
C TRP A 41 -30.43 -18.61 -21.28
N CYS A 42 -29.21 -18.12 -21.47
CA CYS A 42 -28.54 -18.15 -22.77
C CYS A 42 -28.09 -19.57 -23.14
N SER A 43 -27.41 -20.28 -22.24
CA SER A 43 -27.12 -21.73 -22.39
C SER A 43 -26.57 -22.34 -21.09
N PRO A 44 -26.68 -23.67 -20.90
CA PRO A 44 -26.09 -24.35 -19.75
C PRO A 44 -24.57 -24.17 -19.66
N ASP A 45 -23.85 -24.35 -20.78
CA ASP A 45 -22.39 -24.22 -20.83
C ASP A 45 -21.92 -22.80 -20.50
N PHE A 46 -22.67 -21.79 -20.97
CA PHE A 46 -22.37 -20.39 -20.68
C PHE A 46 -22.69 -20.03 -19.22
N GLY A 47 -23.80 -20.56 -18.68
CA GLY A 47 -24.17 -20.41 -17.28
C GLY A 47 -23.09 -20.93 -16.32
N VAL A 48 -22.49 -22.08 -16.61
CA VAL A 48 -21.38 -22.63 -15.81
C VAL A 48 -20.17 -21.69 -15.82
N LYS A 49 -19.78 -21.17 -17.00
CA LYS A 49 -18.64 -20.25 -17.14
C LYS A 49 -18.84 -18.96 -16.36
N VAL A 50 -20.01 -18.33 -16.51
CA VAL A 50 -20.32 -17.08 -15.80
C VAL A 50 -20.41 -17.30 -14.28
N SER A 51 -20.96 -18.43 -13.84
CA SER A 51 -20.97 -18.80 -12.42
C SER A 51 -19.56 -18.91 -11.86
N GLN A 52 -18.66 -19.59 -12.59
CA GLN A 52 -17.26 -19.71 -12.19
C GLN A 52 -16.58 -18.34 -12.10
N TRP A 53 -16.78 -17.46 -13.09
CA TRP A 53 -16.22 -16.11 -13.06
C TRP A 53 -16.74 -15.27 -11.89
N VAL A 54 -18.05 -15.33 -11.61
CA VAL A 54 -18.64 -14.62 -10.47
C VAL A 54 -18.10 -15.16 -9.15
N LEU A 55 -17.96 -16.48 -8.99
CA LEU A 55 -17.38 -17.09 -7.80
C LEU A 55 -15.90 -16.73 -7.64
N ASP A 56 -15.12 -16.74 -8.71
CA ASP A 56 -13.70 -16.35 -8.67
C ASP A 56 -13.53 -14.86 -8.37
N TRP A 57 -14.45 -14.01 -8.83
CA TRP A 57 -14.50 -12.59 -8.49
C TRP A 57 -14.87 -12.36 -7.03
N MET A 58 -15.96 -12.97 -6.55
CA MET A 58 -16.42 -12.80 -5.16
C MET A 58 -15.46 -13.41 -4.13
N SER A 59 -14.72 -14.47 -4.50
CA SER A 59 -13.69 -15.07 -3.65
C SER A 59 -12.36 -14.32 -3.67
N GLY A 60 -12.24 -13.24 -4.46
CA GLY A 60 -11.00 -12.48 -4.60
C GLY A 60 -9.89 -13.22 -5.33
N LYS A 61 -10.14 -14.40 -5.92
CA LYS A 61 -9.16 -15.15 -6.72
C LYS A 61 -8.67 -14.35 -7.93
N THR A 62 -9.55 -13.55 -8.54
CA THR A 62 -9.18 -12.62 -9.63
C THR A 62 -8.56 -11.32 -9.12
N GLN A 63 -8.67 -11.02 -7.82
CA GLN A 63 -7.96 -9.92 -7.13
C GLN A 63 -6.61 -10.37 -6.58
N ARG A 64 -5.87 -11.22 -7.31
CA ARG A 64 -4.40 -11.14 -7.20
C ARG A 64 -3.96 -9.86 -7.90
N THR A 65 -4.32 -8.70 -7.33
CA THR A 65 -3.51 -7.51 -7.53
C THR A 65 -2.11 -7.93 -7.11
N SER A 66 -1.16 -7.83 -8.03
CA SER A 66 0.22 -8.13 -7.70
C SER A 66 0.56 -7.27 -6.49
N ALA A 67 0.96 -7.90 -5.37
CA ALA A 67 1.24 -7.21 -4.11
C ALA A 67 2.04 -5.93 -4.38
N PRO A 68 1.76 -4.77 -3.76
CA PRO A 68 2.44 -3.52 -4.12
C PRO A 68 3.97 -3.66 -4.17
N CYS A 69 4.68 -2.87 -4.99
CA CYS A 69 6.09 -3.13 -5.25
C CYS A 69 6.96 -3.17 -3.99
N TYR A 70 6.65 -2.34 -2.99
CA TYR A 70 7.40 -2.29 -1.74
C TYR A 70 7.24 -3.59 -0.94
N LEU A 71 6.07 -4.24 -1.03
CA LEU A 71 5.77 -5.48 -0.32
C LEU A 71 6.49 -6.66 -0.99
N ARG A 72 6.46 -6.74 -2.32
CA ARG A 72 7.25 -7.75 -3.06
C ARG A 72 8.75 -7.58 -2.82
N ARG A 73 9.22 -6.33 -2.80
CA ARG A 73 10.61 -5.99 -2.49
C ARG A 73 10.96 -6.33 -1.05
N TYR A 74 10.03 -6.18 -0.11
CA TYR A 74 10.20 -6.65 1.27
C TYR A 74 10.33 -8.17 1.34
N GLU A 75 9.43 -8.91 0.68
CA GLU A 75 9.44 -10.38 0.65
C GLU A 75 10.76 -10.94 0.12
N LYS A 76 11.30 -10.38 -0.97
CA LYS A 76 12.59 -10.81 -1.56
C LYS A 76 13.78 -10.61 -0.63
N ASN A 77 13.73 -9.64 0.28
CA ASN A 77 14.88 -9.22 1.07
C ASN A 77 14.76 -9.58 2.56
N ARG A 78 13.57 -9.86 3.08
CA ARG A 78 13.33 -10.05 4.52
C ARG A 78 14.19 -11.15 5.13
N MET A 79 14.37 -12.26 4.41
CA MET A 79 15.17 -13.41 4.87
C MET A 79 16.67 -13.14 4.89
N LYS A 80 17.14 -12.07 4.24
CA LYS A 80 18.55 -11.66 4.22
C LYS A 80 18.94 -10.81 5.43
N ILE A 81 17.96 -10.42 6.26
CA ILE A 81 18.15 -9.49 7.39
C ILE A 81 18.19 -10.30 8.71
N PRO A 82 19.32 -10.29 9.43
CA PRO A 82 19.45 -10.90 10.76
C PRO A 82 18.49 -10.30 11.79
N SER A 83 18.18 -11.05 12.85
CA SER A 83 17.23 -10.60 13.89
C SER A 83 17.74 -9.47 14.79
N ASP A 84 19.06 -9.30 14.89
CA ASP A 84 19.72 -8.23 15.66
C ASP A 84 19.94 -6.95 14.84
N LYS A 85 19.47 -6.93 13.59
CA LYS A 85 19.57 -5.80 12.67
C LYS A 85 18.21 -5.46 12.06
N PHE A 86 18.12 -4.29 11.43
CA PHE A 86 16.96 -3.90 10.63
C PHE A 86 17.38 -3.23 9.32
N SER A 87 16.45 -3.18 8.36
CA SER A 87 16.65 -2.48 7.08
C SER A 87 15.74 -1.26 6.97
N MET A 88 16.20 -0.24 6.24
CA MET A 88 15.39 0.95 5.96
C MET A 88 14.09 0.62 5.24
N LEU A 89 14.10 -0.37 4.33
CA LEU A 89 12.88 -0.78 3.64
C LEU A 89 11.83 -1.26 4.64
N THR A 90 12.18 -2.21 5.50
CA THR A 90 11.26 -2.79 6.47
C THR A 90 10.64 -1.72 7.36
N GLU A 91 11.46 -0.89 8.00
CA GLU A 91 10.94 0.10 8.95
C GLU A 91 10.18 1.22 8.26
N THR A 92 10.61 1.69 7.09
CA THR A 92 9.86 2.72 6.35
C THR A 92 8.54 2.16 5.82
N THR A 93 8.51 0.90 5.40
CA THR A 93 7.27 0.22 5.00
C THR A 93 6.28 0.15 6.16
N LEU A 94 6.73 -0.18 7.38
CA LEU A 94 5.83 -0.28 8.54
C LEU A 94 5.39 1.09 9.07
N GLU A 95 6.33 2.03 9.23
CA GLU A 95 6.07 3.31 9.92
C GLU A 95 5.49 4.40 9.02
N VAL A 96 5.69 4.30 7.70
CA VAL A 96 5.24 5.34 6.75
C VAL A 96 4.27 4.77 5.73
N VAL A 97 4.64 3.69 5.02
CA VAL A 97 3.80 3.15 3.95
C VAL A 97 2.54 2.49 4.50
N GLY A 98 2.65 1.73 5.60
CA GLY A 98 1.51 1.09 6.25
C GLY A 98 0.39 2.07 6.62
N PRO A 99 0.67 3.17 7.34
CA PRO A 99 -0.33 4.20 7.63
C PRO A 99 -0.94 4.84 6.37
N LEU A 100 -0.15 5.05 5.32
CA LEU A 100 -0.65 5.59 4.07
C LEU A 100 -1.61 4.63 3.36
N GLU A 101 -1.30 3.33 3.35
CA GLU A 101 -2.18 2.30 2.78
C GLU A 101 -3.49 2.19 3.56
N ILE A 102 -3.42 2.24 4.89
CA ILE A 102 -4.62 2.28 5.75
C ILE A 102 -5.48 3.52 5.43
N ALA A 103 -4.85 4.65 5.12
CA ALA A 103 -5.53 5.86 4.70
C ALA A 103 -6.08 5.79 3.26
N GLY A 104 -5.85 4.70 2.53
CA GLY A 104 -6.31 4.50 1.15
C GLY A 104 -5.37 5.03 0.08
N TYR A 105 -4.11 5.32 0.42
CA TYR A 105 -3.08 5.73 -0.52
C TYR A 105 -2.06 4.61 -0.74
N THR A 106 -2.02 4.10 -1.96
CA THR A 106 -1.00 3.14 -2.39
C THR A 106 0.19 3.84 -3.01
N LEU A 107 1.37 3.51 -2.53
CA LEU A 107 2.61 4.14 -2.97
C LEU A 107 2.98 3.71 -4.41
N PRO A 108 3.24 4.65 -5.34
CA PRO A 108 3.72 4.36 -6.69
C PRO A 108 5.08 3.65 -6.76
N ASP A 109 5.26 2.79 -7.78
CA ASP A 109 6.42 1.90 -7.89
C ASP A 109 7.78 2.61 -8.06
N ASN A 110 7.77 3.87 -8.52
CA ASN A 110 8.97 4.66 -8.77
C ASN A 110 9.44 5.47 -7.54
N MET A 111 8.84 5.23 -6.36
CA MET A 111 9.14 5.97 -5.13
C MET A 111 10.01 5.16 -4.18
N GLY A 112 11.29 5.53 -4.08
CA GLY A 112 12.22 4.98 -3.08
C GLY A 112 12.21 5.82 -1.81
N LEU A 113 11.18 5.68 -0.98
CA LEU A 113 11.08 6.39 0.31
C LEU A 113 12.22 6.00 1.25
N ASP A 114 12.49 4.70 1.34
CA ASP A 114 13.49 4.11 2.21
C ASP A 114 14.92 4.62 1.89
N ILE A 115 15.24 4.85 0.62
CA ILE A 115 16.52 5.43 0.19
C ILE A 115 16.63 6.86 0.71
N SER A 116 15.56 7.66 0.55
CA SER A 116 15.55 9.05 1.02
C SER A 116 15.62 9.14 2.54
N ALA A 117 14.90 8.27 3.26
CA ALA A 117 14.92 8.21 4.71
C ALA A 117 16.29 7.74 5.23
N GLY A 118 16.86 6.69 4.62
CA GLY A 118 18.15 6.13 5.00
C GLY A 118 19.31 7.10 4.85
N LEU A 119 19.37 7.87 3.76
CA LEU A 119 20.42 8.88 3.55
C LEU A 119 20.38 9.99 4.62
N LEU A 120 19.18 10.46 4.96
CA LEU A 120 19.00 11.48 5.99
C LEU A 120 19.24 10.93 7.38
N PHE A 121 18.82 9.69 7.65
CA PHE A 121 19.06 9.04 8.93
C PHE A 121 20.55 8.79 9.16
N CYS A 122 21.31 8.40 8.13
CA CYS A 122 22.77 8.27 8.27
C CYS A 122 23.43 9.61 8.63
N ARG A 123 22.95 10.72 8.05
CA ARG A 123 23.42 12.06 8.43
C ARG A 123 23.08 12.38 9.89
N TYR A 124 21.84 12.12 10.30
CA TYR A 124 21.38 12.30 11.68
C TYR A 124 22.19 11.50 12.70
N LEU A 125 22.57 10.26 12.38
CA LEU A 125 23.42 9.43 13.24
C LEU A 125 24.86 9.96 13.32
N ARG A 126 25.44 10.42 12.18
CA ARG A 126 26.78 11.02 12.18
C ARG A 126 26.85 12.30 13.00
N GLU A 127 25.79 13.11 13.02
CA GLU A 127 25.68 14.29 13.89
C GLU A 127 25.68 13.94 15.39
N LYS A 128 25.25 12.72 15.75
CA LYS A 128 25.35 12.16 17.11
C LYS A 128 26.68 11.45 17.39
N GLY A 129 27.63 11.50 16.47
CA GLY A 129 28.94 10.84 16.61
C GLY A 129 28.92 9.33 16.31
N ILE A 130 27.87 8.79 15.69
CA ILE A 130 27.80 7.38 15.30
C ILE A 130 28.38 7.23 13.88
N ASP A 131 29.42 6.40 13.75
CA ASP A 131 30.01 6.08 12.45
C ASP A 131 29.13 5.10 11.66
N THR A 132 28.35 5.63 10.73
CA THR A 132 27.46 4.83 9.89
C THR A 132 28.16 4.08 8.75
N ASP A 133 29.45 4.35 8.49
CA ASP A 133 30.20 3.65 7.44
C ASP A 133 30.80 2.34 7.95
N SER A 134 30.82 2.15 9.27
CA SER A 134 31.13 0.88 9.94
C SER A 134 30.01 -0.16 9.88
N PHE A 135 28.81 0.20 9.38
CA PHE A 135 27.66 -0.70 9.39
C PHE A 135 27.81 -1.81 8.36
N ASP A 136 27.42 -3.03 8.75
CA ASP A 136 27.33 -4.19 7.87
C ASP A 136 26.40 -3.89 6.69
N THR A 137 26.60 -4.57 5.56
CA THR A 137 25.74 -4.47 4.38
C THR A 137 25.19 -5.83 3.97
N TYR A 138 24.15 -5.81 3.14
CA TYR A 138 23.58 -7.02 2.53
C TYR A 138 23.18 -6.75 1.07
N GLN A 139 23.12 -7.84 0.30
CA GLN A 139 22.69 -7.84 -1.11
C GLN A 139 21.19 -7.59 -1.23
N HIS A 140 20.81 -6.34 -1.44
CA HIS A 140 19.43 -5.92 -1.61
C HIS A 140 18.97 -6.02 -3.06
N GLU A 141 17.91 -6.77 -3.30
CA GLU A 141 17.41 -7.08 -4.64
C GLU A 141 16.12 -6.30 -4.95
N TYR A 142 16.08 -5.67 -6.12
CA TYR A 142 14.93 -4.96 -6.66
C TYR A 142 14.10 -5.83 -7.59
N GLU A 143 12.88 -5.39 -7.92
CA GLU A 143 11.98 -6.12 -8.82
C GLU A 143 12.55 -6.35 -10.22
N ASN A 144 13.38 -5.43 -10.71
CA ASN A 144 14.04 -5.53 -12.01
C ASN A 144 15.31 -6.41 -12.00
N GLY A 145 15.58 -7.13 -10.90
CA GLY A 145 16.77 -7.96 -10.74
C GLY A 145 18.05 -7.17 -10.41
N LYS A 146 17.98 -5.84 -10.30
CA LYS A 146 19.11 -5.04 -9.83
C LYS A 146 19.43 -5.42 -8.38
N VAL A 147 20.70 -5.63 -8.08
CA VAL A 147 21.18 -5.88 -6.71
C VAL A 147 22.08 -4.71 -6.28
N VAL A 148 21.94 -4.26 -5.02
CA VAL A 148 22.76 -3.20 -4.42
C VAL A 148 23.20 -3.58 -3.01
N GLU A 149 24.35 -3.07 -2.58
CA GLU A 149 24.77 -3.12 -1.19
C GLU A 149 23.94 -2.14 -0.35
N ALA A 150 23.07 -2.66 0.51
CA ALA A 150 22.27 -1.85 1.44
C ALA A 150 22.78 -2.03 2.87
N LYS A 151 22.76 -0.95 3.66
CA LYS A 151 23.19 -0.98 5.07
C LYS A 151 22.22 -1.78 5.95
N LEU A 152 22.77 -2.55 6.87
CA LEU A 152 22.11 -3.19 8.00
C LEU A 152 22.33 -2.35 9.26
N TYR A 153 21.24 -1.90 9.85
CA TYR A 153 21.28 -1.04 11.03
C TYR A 153 21.16 -1.89 12.29
N PRO A 154 22.01 -1.70 13.32
CA PRO A 154 21.85 -2.38 14.61
C PRO A 154 20.47 -2.15 15.22
N ILE A 155 19.82 -3.20 15.75
CA ILE A 155 18.48 -3.10 16.33
C ILE A 155 18.41 -2.07 17.48
N ALA A 156 19.52 -1.84 18.18
CA ALA A 156 19.62 -0.80 19.21
C ALA A 156 19.25 0.60 18.70
N LEU A 157 19.42 0.90 17.41
CA LEU A 157 19.12 2.19 16.80
C LEU A 157 17.67 2.32 16.29
N ILE A 158 16.83 1.29 16.45
CA ILE A 158 15.44 1.34 15.94
C ILE A 158 14.62 2.44 16.63
N GLY A 159 14.87 2.69 17.91
CA GLY A 159 14.23 3.77 18.67
C GLY A 159 14.60 5.14 18.12
N ASP A 160 15.90 5.35 17.84
CA ASP A 160 16.38 6.56 17.18
C ASP A 160 15.78 6.75 15.79
N PHE A 161 15.65 5.67 15.02
CA PHE A 161 15.05 5.75 13.68
C PHE A 161 13.57 6.15 13.73
N ARG A 162 12.77 5.52 14.59
CA ARG A 162 11.35 5.88 14.78
C ARG A 162 11.19 7.33 15.24
N ARG A 163 12.04 7.78 16.15
CA ARG A 163 12.07 9.17 16.60
C ARG A 163 12.41 10.12 15.44
N PHE A 164 13.47 9.81 14.70
CA PHE A 164 13.87 10.56 13.51
C PHE A 164 12.75 10.64 12.47
N LEU A 165 12.03 9.54 12.22
CA LEU A 165 10.89 9.56 11.29
C LEU A 165 9.81 10.52 11.75
N ARG A 166 9.39 10.44 13.02
CA ARG A 166 8.29 11.27 13.56
C ARG A 166 8.65 12.74 13.73
N GLU A 167 9.85 13.03 14.22
CA GLU A 167 10.25 14.38 14.60
C GLU A 167 10.94 15.14 13.45
N VAL A 168 11.55 14.42 12.51
CA VAL A 168 12.37 15.04 11.45
C VAL A 168 11.85 14.73 10.06
N TRP A 169 11.77 13.45 9.69
CA TRP A 169 11.51 13.09 8.29
C TRP A 169 10.06 13.38 7.87
N LEU A 170 9.07 12.91 8.63
CA LEU A 170 7.64 13.11 8.36
C LEU A 170 7.24 14.60 8.35
N PRO A 171 7.58 15.42 9.37
CA PRO A 171 7.16 16.81 9.37
C PRO A 171 7.96 17.68 8.39
N LEU A 172 9.28 17.49 8.28
CA LEU A 172 10.15 18.43 7.56
C LEU A 172 10.49 18.00 6.13
N ARG A 173 10.48 16.70 5.82
CA ARG A 173 10.95 16.18 4.52
C ARG A 173 9.85 15.53 3.68
N ALA A 174 8.93 14.79 4.30
CA ALA A 174 7.87 14.10 3.58
C ALA A 174 7.00 15.06 2.73
N PRO A 175 6.55 16.25 3.20
CA PRO A 175 5.70 17.12 2.40
C PRO A 175 6.39 17.59 1.12
N GLY A 176 7.67 17.97 1.20
CA GLY A 176 8.46 18.35 0.03
C GLY A 176 8.71 17.17 -0.93
N TYR A 177 8.97 15.98 -0.38
CA TYR A 177 9.18 14.76 -1.16
C TYR A 177 7.93 14.37 -1.95
N PHE A 178 6.78 14.30 -1.28
CA PHE A 178 5.50 13.92 -1.88
C PHE A 178 4.99 15.00 -2.83
N LYS A 179 5.07 16.29 -2.48
CA LYS A 179 4.68 17.39 -3.38
C LYS A 179 5.38 17.32 -4.75
N LYS A 180 6.63 16.86 -4.79
CA LYS A 180 7.40 16.74 -6.04
C LYS A 180 7.08 15.46 -6.82
N ARG A 181 6.79 14.35 -6.14
CA ARG A 181 6.68 13.01 -6.77
C ARG A 181 5.25 12.54 -6.96
N ASP A 182 4.40 12.76 -5.97
CA ASP A 182 2.97 12.47 -6.04
C ASP A 182 2.20 13.39 -5.06
N PRO A 183 1.71 14.54 -5.56
CA PRO A 183 0.99 15.50 -4.74
C PRO A 183 -0.25 14.93 -4.05
N LYS A 184 -0.84 13.84 -4.57
CA LYS A 184 -2.05 13.23 -3.98
C LYS A 184 -1.77 12.69 -2.58
N ALA A 185 -0.55 12.23 -2.30
CA ALA A 185 -0.17 11.70 -1.00
C ALA A 185 -0.29 12.73 0.13
N LEU A 186 -0.23 14.03 -0.17
CA LEU A 186 -0.25 15.09 0.84
C LEU A 186 -1.53 15.11 1.68
N SER A 187 -2.67 14.71 1.11
CA SER A 187 -3.94 14.63 1.86
C SER A 187 -4.00 13.44 2.82
N TYR A 188 -3.10 12.46 2.65
CA TYR A 188 -3.05 11.22 3.43
C TYR A 188 -1.93 11.22 4.47
N LEU A 189 -1.02 12.22 4.43
CA LEU A 189 0.02 12.34 5.43
C LEU A 189 -0.60 12.57 6.82
N PRO A 190 -0.08 11.90 7.87
CA PRO A 190 -0.54 12.15 9.22
C PRO A 190 -0.33 13.62 9.55
N LYS A 191 -1.41 14.29 9.97
CA LYS A 191 -1.29 15.62 10.56
C LYS A 191 -0.48 15.46 11.85
N PRO A 192 0.43 16.40 12.17
CA PRO A 192 1.08 16.38 13.48
C PRO A 192 -0.02 16.31 14.54
N LEU A 193 0.09 15.35 15.46
CA LEU A 193 -0.72 15.37 16.68
C LEU A 193 -0.48 16.74 17.30
N SER A 194 -1.55 17.51 17.53
CA SER A 194 -1.45 18.73 18.33
C SER A 194 -0.66 18.39 19.60
N PRO A 195 0.25 19.26 20.08
CA PRO A 195 0.84 19.04 21.39
C PRO A 195 -0.31 18.85 22.40
N PRO A 196 -0.16 17.97 23.41
CA PRO A 196 -1.16 17.83 24.46
C PRO A 196 -1.42 19.23 25.03
N ASP A 197 -2.70 19.61 25.12
CA ASP A 197 -3.10 20.94 25.59
C ASP A 197 -2.41 21.23 26.94
N GLU A 198 -1.42 22.13 26.94
CA GLU A 198 -0.88 22.75 28.14
C GLU A 198 -1.93 23.75 28.64
N GLU A 199 -3.03 23.28 29.23
CA GLU A 199 -3.88 24.10 30.09
C GLU A 199 -4.86 23.24 30.91
N ALA A 200 -4.31 22.61 31.94
CA ALA A 200 -5.04 22.22 33.14
C ALA A 200 -4.06 22.23 34.33
N ALA A 201 -3.59 23.42 34.71
CA ALA A 201 -2.94 23.68 35.99
C ALA A 201 -3.28 25.09 36.47
#